data_AF-A0AAE3UVF2-F1
#
_entry.id   AF-A0AAE3UVF2-F1
#
_cell.length_a   1.000
_cell.length_b   1.000
_cell.length_c   1.000
_cell.angle_alpha   90.00
_cell.angle_beta   90.00
_cell.angle_gamma   90.00
#
_symmetry.space_group_name_H-M   'P 1'
#
loop_
_entity.id
_entity.type
_entity.pdbx_description
1 polymer ?
#
loop_
_entity_poly.entity_id
_entity_poly.type
_entity_poly.pdbx_seq_one_letter_code
_entity_poly.pdbx_strand_id
1 'polypeptide(L)'
;MAFIPKNYARLEVGYREKALKLFPWVCGRCSREFVYSNLRELTVHHIDHDHSNNPEDGSNWEMLCLYCHDHEHSKYTEADQYGSTVVAGEDAQKAVGEAKYNPFADLKAMMNKK
;
A
#
# COMPACT_ATOMS: atom_id res chain seq x y z
N MET A 1 5.70 17.31 -5.81
CA MET A 1 5.06 18.08 -4.71
C MET A 1 3.56 17.79 -4.73
N ALA A 2 3.03 17.10 -3.72
CA ALA A 2 1.59 16.83 -3.61
C ALA A 2 0.84 18.15 -3.37
N PHE A 3 -0.22 18.40 -4.16
CA PHE A 3 -1.11 19.53 -3.92
C PHE A 3 -2.02 19.18 -2.73
N ILE A 4 -1.74 19.75 -1.56
CA ILE A 4 -2.55 19.56 -0.35
C ILE A 4 -3.50 20.78 -0.24
N PRO A 5 -4.76 20.67 -0.70
CA PRO A 5 -5.70 21.77 -0.58
C PRO A 5 -5.99 22.10 0.89
N LYS A 6 -6.26 23.38 1.19
CA LYS A 6 -6.60 23.85 2.56
C LYS A 6 -7.82 23.14 3.19
N ASN A 7 -8.61 22.44 2.36
CA ASN A 7 -9.81 21.72 2.75
C ASN A 7 -9.54 20.23 3.01
N TYR A 8 -8.26 19.81 3.08
CA TYR A 8 -7.83 18.42 3.20
C TYR A 8 -8.66 17.63 4.22
N ALA A 9 -8.83 18.16 5.43
CA ALA A 9 -9.63 17.52 6.49
C ALA A 9 -11.11 17.27 6.12
N ARG A 10 -11.74 18.09 5.26
CA ARG A 10 -13.12 17.84 4.76
C ARG A 10 -13.15 16.80 3.65
N LEU A 11 -12.07 16.67 2.88
CA LEU A 11 -11.92 15.64 1.86
C LEU A 11 -11.60 14.28 2.49
N GLU A 12 -10.90 14.27 3.64
CA GLU A 12 -10.66 13.06 4.45
C GLU A 12 -11.94 12.41 4.98
N VAL A 13 -12.99 13.21 5.19
CA VAL A 13 -14.28 12.75 5.70
C VAL A 13 -15.00 11.97 4.61
N GLY A 14 -14.94 10.64 4.69
CA GLY A 14 -15.70 9.73 3.84
C GLY A 14 -14.86 8.66 3.18
N TYR A 15 -13.70 8.98 2.58
CA TYR A 15 -12.91 7.96 1.89
C TYR A 15 -12.21 7.02 2.88
N ARG A 16 -11.81 7.49 4.06
CA ARG A 16 -11.18 6.64 5.08
C ARG A 16 -12.16 5.62 5.60
N GLU A 17 -13.39 6.03 5.90
CA GLU A 17 -14.44 5.14 6.36
C GLU A 17 -14.88 4.16 5.26
N LYS A 18 -14.86 4.59 3.99
CA LYS A 18 -15.09 3.69 2.84
C LYS A 18 -13.96 2.67 2.70
N ALA A 19 -12.71 3.11 2.72
CA ALA A 19 -11.54 2.24 2.61
C ALA A 19 -11.51 1.18 3.73
N LEU A 20 -11.81 1.56 4.97
CA LEU A 20 -11.90 0.63 6.11
C LEU A 20 -13.04 -0.39 5.98
N LYS A 21 -14.03 -0.16 5.11
CA LYS A 21 -15.11 -1.11 4.79
C LYS A 21 -14.77 -1.99 3.59
N LEU A 22 -14.04 -1.46 2.61
CA LEU A 22 -13.67 -2.18 1.39
C LEU A 22 -12.47 -3.09 1.56
N PHE A 23 -11.50 -2.68 2.38
CA PHE A 23 -10.21 -3.35 2.53
C PHE A 23 -10.07 -4.05 3.88
N PRO A 24 -9.32 -5.17 3.93
CA PRO A 24 -8.96 -5.79 5.20
C PRO A 24 -8.11 -4.84 6.05
N TRP A 25 -8.16 -5.00 7.37
CA TRP A 25 -7.36 -4.21 8.31
C TRP A 25 -5.92 -4.74 8.39
N VAL A 26 -5.27 -4.79 7.23
CA VAL A 26 -3.94 -5.34 7.04
C VAL A 26 -3.15 -4.38 6.15
N CYS A 27 -1.90 -4.10 6.51
CA CYS A 27 -1.00 -3.30 5.68
C CYS A 27 -0.66 -4.06 4.39
N GLY A 28 -0.88 -3.45 3.23
CA GLY A 28 -0.56 -4.04 1.91
C GLY A 28 0.93 -4.27 1.64
N ARG A 29 1.82 -3.71 2.49
CA ARG A 29 3.29 -3.76 2.30
C ARG A 29 3.98 -4.71 3.25
N CYS A 30 3.74 -4.56 4.55
CA CYS A 30 4.39 -5.36 5.58
C CYS A 30 3.50 -6.46 6.16
N SER A 31 2.27 -6.60 5.66
CA SER A 31 1.28 -7.58 6.11
C SER A 31 0.95 -7.50 7.61
N ARG A 32 1.25 -6.37 8.26
CA ARG A 32 0.87 -6.12 9.66
C ARG A 32 -0.64 -6.02 9.77
N GLU A 33 -1.22 -6.81 10.66
CA GLU A 33 -2.66 -6.78 10.96
C GLU A 33 -2.99 -5.74 12.03
N PHE A 34 -4.19 -5.20 11.94
CA PHE A 34 -4.72 -4.19 12.83
C PHE A 34 -6.04 -4.63 13.44
N VAL A 35 -6.26 -4.20 14.67
CA VAL A 35 -7.47 -4.40 15.45
C VAL A 35 -8.09 -3.03 15.74
N TYR A 36 -9.33 -3.02 16.22
CA TYR A 36 -10.05 -1.78 16.48
C TYR A 36 -9.26 -0.78 17.37
N SER A 37 -8.51 -1.26 18.36
CA SER A 37 -7.73 -0.42 19.28
C SER A 37 -6.55 0.33 18.63
N ASN A 38 -6.01 -0.18 17.53
CA ASN A 38 -4.88 0.42 16.81
C ASN A 38 -5.22 0.80 15.35
N LEU A 39 -6.49 0.74 14.95
CA LEU A 39 -6.94 1.03 13.57
C LEU A 39 -6.60 2.45 13.09
N ARG A 40 -6.38 3.38 14.02
CA ARG A 40 -5.86 4.74 13.71
C ARG A 40 -4.47 4.73 13.05
N GLU A 41 -3.69 3.68 13.26
CA GLU A 41 -2.35 3.52 12.67
C GLU A 41 -2.40 2.95 11.25
N LEU A 42 -3.58 2.54 10.77
CA LEU A 42 -3.80 2.11 9.40
C LEU A 42 -4.34 3.32 8.60
N THR A 43 -3.60 3.74 7.58
CA THR A 43 -3.88 4.93 6.78
C THR A 43 -4.18 4.56 5.33
N VAL A 44 -4.94 5.41 4.66
CA VAL A 44 -5.22 5.30 3.23
C VAL A 44 -4.11 6.02 2.47
N HIS A 45 -3.46 5.31 1.56
CA HIS A 45 -2.49 5.85 0.62
C HIS A 45 -3.14 5.95 -0.76
N HIS A 46 -3.00 7.09 -1.43
CA HIS A 46 -3.45 7.26 -2.83
C HIS A 46 -2.32 6.87 -3.76
N ILE A 47 -2.53 5.83 -4.58
CA ILE A 47 -1.50 5.25 -5.46
C ILE A 47 -0.98 6.30 -6.45
N ASP A 48 -1.88 7.10 -7.03
CA ASP A 48 -1.54 8.20 -7.95
C ASP A 48 -1.10 9.50 -7.25
N HIS A 49 -1.10 9.53 -5.91
CA HIS A 49 -0.80 10.69 -5.06
C HIS A 49 -1.79 11.87 -5.23
N ASP A 50 -2.86 11.70 -5.99
CA ASP A 50 -3.94 12.65 -6.15
C ASP A 50 -5.05 12.38 -5.13
N HIS A 51 -5.07 13.19 -4.08
CA HIS A 51 -6.06 13.11 -3.01
C HIS A 51 -7.46 13.52 -3.46
N SER A 52 -7.63 14.05 -4.68
CA SER A 52 -8.94 14.33 -5.28
C SER A 52 -9.53 13.12 -6.02
N ASN A 53 -8.69 12.18 -6.47
CA ASN A 53 -9.12 10.97 -7.16
C ASN A 53 -9.58 9.88 -6.17
N ASN A 54 -10.86 9.91 -5.83
CA ASN A 54 -11.48 9.06 -4.80
C ASN A 54 -12.57 8.17 -5.42
N PRO A 55 -12.21 7.13 -6.18
CA PRO A 55 -13.19 6.25 -6.82
C PRO A 55 -13.93 5.41 -5.77
N GLU A 56 -15.23 5.17 -6.00
CA GLU A 56 -16.10 4.45 -5.06
C GLU A 56 -15.70 2.98 -4.85
N ASP A 57 -14.94 2.40 -5.79
CA ASP A 57 -14.42 1.03 -5.73
C ASP A 57 -13.09 0.92 -4.96
N GLY A 58 -12.50 2.05 -4.55
CA GLY A 58 -11.21 2.10 -3.87
C GLY A 58 -10.01 1.73 -4.76
N SER A 59 -10.16 1.69 -6.08
CA SER A 59 -9.09 1.28 -7.01
C SER A 59 -7.82 2.15 -6.95
N ASN A 60 -7.92 3.39 -6.46
CA ASN A 60 -6.79 4.30 -6.24
C ASN A 60 -6.22 4.24 -4.81
N TRP A 61 -6.74 3.38 -3.95
CA TRP A 61 -6.37 3.35 -2.53
C TRP A 61 -5.57 2.11 -2.16
N GLU A 62 -4.59 2.29 -1.30
CA GLU A 62 -3.84 1.21 -0.64
C GLU A 62 -3.87 1.42 0.88
N MET A 63 -4.12 0.35 1.65
CA MET A 63 -4.12 0.41 3.12
C MET A 63 -2.72 0.17 3.66
N LEU A 64 -2.10 1.19 4.24
CA LEU A 64 -0.73 1.14 4.73
C LEU A 64 -0.64 1.48 6.20
N CYS A 65 0.29 0.84 6.93
CA CYS A 65 0.64 1.33 8.26
C CYS A 65 1.40 2.65 8.15
N LEU A 66 1.40 3.46 9.22
CA LEU A 66 2.11 4.75 9.26
C LEU A 66 3.53 4.68 8.68
N TYR A 67 4.32 3.68 9.07
CA TYR A 67 5.69 3.54 8.61
C TYR A 67 5.81 3.20 7.12
N CYS A 68 4.97 2.30 6.62
CA CYS A 68 4.97 1.97 5.19
C CYS A 68 4.43 3.12 4.35
N HIS A 69 3.49 3.90 4.90
CA HIS A 69 2.97 5.08 4.25
C HIS A 69 4.04 6.17 4.11
N ASP A 70 4.74 6.49 5.19
CA ASP A 70 5.80 7.49 5.19
C ASP A 70 6.97 7.06 4.28
N HIS A 71 7.31 5.77 4.28
CA HIS A 71 8.35 5.24 3.40
C HIS A 71 8.00 5.40 1.92
N GLU A 72 6.75 5.13 1.54
CA GLU A 72 6.29 5.31 0.16
C GLU A 72 6.41 6.77 -0.27
N HIS A 73 5.99 7.73 0.56
CA HIS A 73 6.15 9.15 0.27
C HIS A 73 7.62 9.58 0.19
N SER A 74 8.49 8.98 1.01
CA SER A 74 9.92 9.29 1.05
C SER A 74 10.63 8.92 -0.25
N LYS A 75 10.26 7.81 -0.90
CA LYS A 75 10.85 7.40 -2.18
C LYS A 75 10.75 8.48 -3.25
N TYR A 76 9.61 9.16 -3.34
CA TYR A 76 9.42 10.24 -4.32
C TYR A 76 10.26 11.48 -3.98
N THR A 77 10.43 11.78 -2.69
CA THR A 77 11.32 12.89 -2.27
C THR A 77 12.79 12.58 -2.54
N GLU A 78 13.21 11.32 -2.33
CA GLU A 78 14.56 10.87 -2.64
C GLU A 78 14.81 10.84 -4.15
N ALA A 79 13.82 10.44 -4.94
CA ALA A 79 13.88 10.47 -6.39
C ALA A 79 14.09 11.88 -6.95
N ASP A 80 13.36 12.85 -6.41
CA ASP A 80 13.51 14.26 -6.77
C ASP A 80 14.90 14.79 -6.38
N GLN A 81 15.46 14.35 -5.24
CA GLN A 81 16.76 14.80 -4.73
C GLN A 81 17.96 14.16 -5.42
N TYR A 82 17.90 12.85 -5.69
CA TYR A 82 19.05 12.05 -6.16
C TYR A 82 18.92 11.58 -7.60
N GLY A 83 17.81 11.88 -8.29
CA GLY A 83 17.62 11.60 -9.71
C GLY A 83 17.26 10.15 -10.02
N SER A 84 16.67 9.41 -9.08
CA SER A 84 16.09 8.09 -9.38
C SER A 84 14.69 8.23 -10.02
N THR A 85 14.25 7.23 -10.77
CA THR A 85 12.91 7.19 -11.35
C THR A 85 12.00 6.36 -10.46
N VAL A 86 10.88 6.93 -10.01
CA VAL A 86 9.83 6.21 -9.28
C VAL A 86 8.56 6.26 -10.11
N VAL A 87 7.99 5.09 -10.45
CA VAL A 87 6.70 5.00 -11.12
C VAL A 87 5.62 4.73 -10.08
N ALA A 88 4.55 5.53 -10.11
CA ALA A 88 3.43 5.39 -9.19
C ALA A 88 2.84 3.97 -9.24
N GLY A 89 2.81 3.30 -8.08
CA GLY A 89 2.27 1.94 -7.97
C GLY A 89 3.16 0.82 -8.50
N GLU A 90 4.42 1.08 -8.88
CA GLU A 90 5.36 0.04 -9.35
C GLU A 90 5.58 -1.05 -8.31
N ASP A 91 5.67 -0.66 -7.04
CA ASP A 91 5.87 -1.61 -5.96
C ASP A 91 4.59 -2.38 -5.60
N ALA A 92 3.41 -1.98 -6.11
CA ALA A 92 2.18 -2.72 -5.85
C ALA A 92 2.34 -4.13 -6.43
N GLN A 93 2.07 -5.16 -5.62
CA GLN A 93 2.36 -6.57 -5.89
C GLN A 93 1.88 -7.10 -7.27
N LYS A 94 1.02 -6.36 -7.98
CA LYS A 94 0.60 -6.68 -9.36
C LYS A 94 1.71 -6.59 -10.42
N ALA A 95 2.74 -5.77 -10.24
CA ALA A 95 3.77 -5.56 -11.26
C ALA A 95 4.99 -6.49 -11.13
N VAL A 96 5.21 -7.07 -9.95
CA VAL A 96 6.26 -8.08 -9.74
C VAL A 96 5.74 -9.39 -10.31
N GLY A 97 6.08 -9.68 -11.58
CA GLY A 97 5.61 -10.85 -12.30
C GLY A 97 5.70 -12.14 -11.49
N GLU A 98 4.78 -13.08 -11.74
CA GLU A 98 4.65 -14.34 -11.00
C GLU A 98 6.03 -14.96 -10.68
N ALA A 99 6.29 -15.19 -9.39
CA ALA A 99 7.54 -15.78 -8.95
C ALA A 99 7.69 -17.18 -9.56
N LYS A 100 8.53 -17.31 -10.60
CA LYS A 100 8.76 -18.58 -11.31
C LYS A 100 9.59 -19.59 -10.50
N TYR A 101 10.16 -19.16 -9.37
CA TYR A 101 11.02 -20.00 -8.55
C TYR A 101 10.24 -20.66 -7.42
N ASN A 102 10.11 -21.99 -7.46
CA ASN A 102 9.48 -22.79 -6.41
C ASN A 102 10.57 -23.55 -5.60
N PRO A 103 11.04 -22.99 -4.46
CA PRO A 103 12.10 -23.60 -3.65
C PRO A 103 11.71 -24.92 -2.98
N PHE A 104 10.41 -25.25 -2.95
CA PHE A 104 9.88 -26.44 -2.31
C PHE A 104 9.39 -27.49 -3.31
N ALA A 105 9.72 -27.35 -4.60
CA ALA A 105 9.29 -28.29 -5.65
C ALA A 105 9.62 -29.76 -5.31
N ASP A 106 10.73 -30.01 -4.63
CA ASP A 106 11.21 -31.35 -4.28
C ASP A 106 11.00 -31.76 -2.81
N LEU A 107 10.29 -30.92 -2.03
CA LEU A 107 10.05 -31.18 -0.60
C LEU A 107 9.30 -32.49 -0.38
N LYS A 108 8.34 -32.81 -1.25
CA LYS A 108 7.53 -34.04 -1.17
C LYS A 108 8.38 -35.30 -1.37
N ALA A 109 9.37 -35.26 -2.26
CA ALA A 109 10.27 -36.40 -2.48
C ALA A 109 11.22 -36.61 -1.29
N MET A 110 11.67 -35.52 -0.66
CA MET A 110 12.49 -35.58 0.55
C MET A 110 11.72 -36.15 1.75
N MET A 111 10.44 -35.82 1.90
CA MET A 111 9.60 -36.35 3.00
C MET A 111 9.33 -37.86 2.88
N ASN A 112 9.31 -38.39 1.65
CA ASN A 112 9.06 -39.82 1.39
C ASN A 112 10.32 -40.69 1.44
N LYS A 113 11.52 -40.11 1.60
CA LYS A 113 12.80 -40.83 1.75
C LYS A 113 13.09 -41.29 3.19
N LYS A 114 12.05 -41.44 4.03
CA LYS A 114 12.17 -42.00 5.37
C LYS A 114 12.09 -43.51 5.37
#